data_AF-Q7PPI7-F1
#
_entry.id   AF-Q7PPI7-F1
#
_cell.length_a   1.000
_cell.length_b   1.000
_cell.length_c   1.000
_cell.angle_alpha   90.00
_cell.angle_beta   90.00
_cell.angle_gamma   90.00
#
_symmetry.space_group_name_H-M   'P 1'
#
loop_
_entity.id
_entity.type
_entity.pdbx_description
1 polymer ?
#
loop_
_entity_poly.entity_id
_entity_poly.type
_entity_poly.pdbx_seq_one_letter_code
_entity_poly.pdbx_strand_id
1 'polypeptide(L)'
;MARRYDSRTTIFSPEGRLYQVEYAMEAISHAGTSLGILAKDGILLAAERRNTNKLLDNVIFSEKIYKLNDDMVCSVAGITSDANVLTNLLRVIAQRYQLNYGEAMPCEQLVSHLCDVKQAYTQYGGKRPFGVSILYMGWDKHYGYQLYQSDPSGNYGGWKATCIGNNSAAAVSALKQELSDSDISLVQAQDLAVKVLSKTLDMTKLTSEKIEMAVLTRENNKTVIKILSSAEVDGLIAKYEKAEAEAEAAKKEKLGQKS
;
A
#
# COMPACT_ATOMS: atom_id res chain seq x y z
N MET A 1 -5.24 -38.85 20.29
CA MET A 1 -5.25 -37.69 21.22
C MET A 1 -4.90 -36.36 20.57
N ALA A 2 -4.07 -36.28 19.50
CA ALA A 2 -3.68 -35.00 18.87
C ALA A 2 -4.81 -34.22 18.15
N ARG A 3 -5.83 -34.89 17.59
CA ARG A 3 -6.96 -34.24 16.88
C ARG A 3 -7.79 -33.27 17.73
N ARG A 4 -7.72 -33.36 19.07
CA ARG A 4 -8.47 -32.48 19.98
C ARG A 4 -7.86 -31.08 20.06
N TYR A 5 -6.57 -30.93 19.74
CA TYR A 5 -5.83 -29.67 19.74
C TYR A 5 -5.60 -29.11 18.33
N ASP A 6 -6.06 -29.82 17.29
CA ASP A 6 -6.02 -29.37 15.90
C ASP A 6 -7.10 -28.30 15.67
N SER A 7 -6.65 -27.06 15.44
CA SER A 7 -7.52 -25.89 15.27
C SER A 7 -8.21 -25.82 13.91
N ARG A 8 -7.96 -26.77 13.00
CA ARG A 8 -8.61 -26.88 11.68
C ARG A 8 -8.68 -25.53 10.94
N THR A 9 -7.54 -24.96 10.59
CA THR A 9 -7.48 -23.60 10.00
C THR A 9 -7.97 -23.51 8.56
N THR A 10 -7.95 -24.62 7.80
CA THR A 10 -8.24 -24.68 6.36
C THR A 10 -9.56 -25.42 6.07
N ILE A 11 -10.60 -25.15 6.86
CA ILE A 11 -11.94 -25.72 6.66
C ILE A 11 -12.97 -24.63 6.47
N PHE A 12 -14.05 -24.96 5.79
CA PHE A 12 -15.22 -24.08 5.70
C PHE A 12 -16.00 -24.05 7.00
N SER A 13 -16.55 -22.86 7.30
CA SER A 13 -17.65 -22.71 8.23
C SER A 13 -18.96 -23.25 7.63
N PRO A 14 -20.02 -23.45 8.43
CA PRO A 14 -21.35 -23.83 7.92
C PRO A 14 -21.92 -22.84 6.88
N GLU A 15 -21.46 -21.59 6.88
CA GLU A 15 -21.86 -20.53 5.94
C GLU A 15 -20.98 -20.48 4.68
N GLY A 16 -20.01 -21.40 4.52
CA GLY A 16 -19.08 -21.39 3.39
C GLY A 16 -17.96 -20.35 3.50
N ARG A 17 -17.62 -19.91 4.73
CA ARG A 17 -16.59 -18.88 4.98
C ARG A 17 -15.31 -19.50 5.54
N LEU A 18 -14.19 -18.80 5.37
CA LEU A 18 -12.89 -19.17 5.94
C LEU A 18 -12.55 -18.24 7.10
N TYR A 19 -12.91 -18.61 8.33
CA TYR A 19 -12.76 -17.74 9.49
C TYR A 19 -11.33 -17.25 9.73
N GLN A 20 -10.31 -18.07 9.49
CA GLN A 20 -8.92 -17.65 9.65
C GLN A 20 -8.51 -16.54 8.67
N VAL A 21 -9.10 -16.51 7.47
CA VAL A 21 -8.87 -15.44 6.50
C VAL A 21 -9.55 -14.15 6.98
N GLU A 22 -10.75 -14.24 7.52
CA GLU A 22 -11.48 -13.07 8.05
C GLU A 22 -10.78 -12.47 9.27
N TYR A 23 -10.26 -13.31 10.17
CA TYR A 23 -9.48 -12.83 11.31
C TYR A 23 -8.16 -12.21 10.87
N ALA A 24 -7.54 -12.74 9.80
CA ALA A 24 -6.36 -12.11 9.21
C ALA A 24 -6.68 -10.74 8.60
N MET A 25 -7.84 -10.59 7.95
CA MET A 25 -8.33 -9.30 7.45
C MET A 25 -8.58 -8.30 8.59
N GLU A 26 -9.11 -8.74 9.72
CA GLU A 26 -9.28 -7.89 10.91
C GLU A 26 -7.93 -7.48 11.52
N ALA A 27 -6.95 -8.38 11.55
CA ALA A 27 -5.60 -8.01 11.99
C ALA A 27 -4.97 -6.91 11.09
N ILE A 28 -5.30 -6.93 9.79
CA ILE A 28 -4.85 -5.91 8.83
C ILE A 28 -5.61 -4.60 9.02
N SER A 29 -6.91 -4.63 9.33
CA SER A 29 -7.70 -3.40 9.58
C SER A 29 -7.09 -2.58 10.73
N HIS A 30 -6.44 -3.23 11.69
CA HIS A 30 -5.73 -2.56 12.78
C HIS A 30 -4.26 -2.23 12.49
N ALA A 31 -3.71 -2.56 11.32
CA ALA A 31 -2.35 -2.19 10.94
C ALA A 31 -2.28 -0.74 10.45
N GLY A 32 -1.10 -0.13 10.46
CA GLY A 32 -0.98 1.26 10.02
C GLY A 32 -1.33 1.43 8.53
N THR A 33 -2.00 2.53 8.20
CA THR A 33 -2.58 2.83 6.89
C THR A 33 -1.52 2.83 5.78
N SER A 34 -1.86 2.31 4.61
CA SER A 34 -1.06 2.42 3.39
C SER A 34 -1.96 2.58 2.18
N LEU A 35 -1.70 3.61 1.38
CA LEU A 35 -2.44 3.89 0.16
C LEU A 35 -1.53 3.90 -1.07
N GLY A 36 -2.12 3.65 -2.22
CA GLY A 36 -1.47 3.70 -3.51
C GLY A 36 -2.31 4.48 -4.51
N ILE A 37 -1.66 5.28 -5.35
CA ILE A 37 -2.31 6.11 -6.36
C ILE A 37 -1.53 5.99 -7.67
N LEU A 38 -2.23 5.56 -8.72
CA LEU A 38 -1.75 5.51 -10.09
C LEU A 38 -1.91 6.89 -10.73
N ALA A 39 -0.85 7.39 -11.35
CA ALA A 39 -0.82 8.60 -12.16
C ALA A 39 -0.37 8.28 -13.59
N LYS A 40 -0.57 9.23 -14.51
CA LYS A 40 -0.15 9.07 -15.92
C LYS A 40 1.36 9.00 -16.11
N ASP A 41 2.11 9.68 -15.26
CA ASP A 41 3.55 9.88 -15.31
C ASP A 41 4.32 9.11 -14.22
N GLY A 42 3.61 8.36 -13.36
CA GLY A 42 4.21 7.52 -12.33
C GLY A 42 3.20 6.87 -11.40
N ILE A 43 3.70 6.28 -10.31
CA ILE A 43 2.88 5.70 -9.25
C ILE A 43 3.42 6.15 -7.91
N LEU A 44 2.53 6.39 -6.95
CA LEU A 44 2.87 6.74 -5.58
C LEU A 44 2.37 5.65 -4.63
N LEU A 45 3.22 5.25 -3.68
CA LEU A 45 2.83 4.59 -2.43
C LEU A 45 3.07 5.54 -1.26
N ALA A 46 2.10 5.65 -0.37
CA ALA A 46 2.21 6.43 0.86
C ALA A 46 1.75 5.58 2.05
N ALA A 47 2.57 5.48 3.08
CA ALA A 47 2.32 4.61 4.22
C ALA A 47 2.57 5.33 5.55
N GLU A 48 1.70 5.05 6.53
CA GLU A 48 1.87 5.49 7.92
C GLU A 48 3.02 4.73 8.57
N ARG A 49 3.97 5.47 9.16
CA ARG A 49 5.01 4.92 10.03
C ARG A 49 4.45 4.80 11.45
N ARG A 50 4.40 3.58 11.98
CA ARG A 50 3.95 3.34 13.36
C ARG A 50 5.08 3.46 14.37
N ASN A 51 6.28 3.06 13.97
CA ASN A 51 7.45 3.08 14.84
C ASN A 51 8.14 4.45 14.78
N THR A 52 7.64 5.41 15.55
CA THR A 52 8.20 6.77 15.61
C THR A 52 8.84 7.11 16.97
N ASN A 53 9.31 6.10 17.70
CA ASN A 53 9.98 6.36 18.97
C ASN A 53 11.34 7.02 18.69
N LYS A 54 11.64 8.12 19.40
CA LYS A 54 12.90 8.87 19.27
C LYS A 54 14.15 8.06 19.60
N LEU A 55 14.00 6.94 20.29
CA LEU A 55 15.08 6.00 20.61
C LEU A 55 15.39 5.03 19.46
N LEU A 56 14.57 5.00 18.40
CA LEU A 56 14.85 4.19 17.22
C LEU A 56 15.98 4.83 16.42
N ASP A 57 16.97 4.02 16.09
CA ASP A 57 18.00 4.41 15.15
C ASP A 57 17.44 4.27 13.72
N ASN A 58 17.33 5.38 13.01
CA ASN A 58 16.74 5.44 11.66
C ASN A 58 17.75 4.99 10.59
N VAL A 59 18.28 3.78 10.73
CA VAL A 59 19.31 3.21 9.83
C VAL A 59 18.68 2.62 8.56
N ILE A 60 17.40 2.24 8.62
CA ILE A 60 16.72 1.55 7.53
C ILE A 60 16.11 2.57 6.57
N PHE A 61 16.31 2.34 5.27
CA PHE A 61 15.83 3.19 4.18
C PHE A 61 14.30 3.34 4.14
N SER A 62 13.56 2.36 4.67
CA SER A 62 12.09 2.33 4.71
C SER A 62 11.57 1.38 5.80
N GLU A 63 10.45 1.72 6.45
CA GLU A 63 9.79 0.82 7.42
C GLU A 63 8.82 -0.15 6.73
N LYS A 64 8.10 0.31 5.71
CA LYS A 64 6.99 -0.44 5.09
C LYS A 64 7.12 -0.64 3.59
N ILE A 65 8.04 0.05 2.93
CA ILE A 65 8.19 0.06 1.49
C ILE A 65 9.42 -0.78 1.12
N TYR A 66 9.18 -1.85 0.36
CA TYR A 66 10.19 -2.84 0.01
C TYR A 66 10.40 -2.86 -1.50
N LYS A 67 11.63 -2.61 -1.94
CA LYS A 67 12.02 -2.89 -3.34
C LYS A 67 12.01 -4.39 -3.58
N LEU A 68 11.32 -4.83 -4.65
CA LEU A 68 11.18 -6.24 -5.03
C LEU A 68 12.13 -6.62 -6.17
N ASN A 69 12.20 -5.78 -7.20
CA ASN A 69 13.16 -5.84 -8.29
C ASN A 69 13.42 -4.39 -8.77
N ASP A 70 14.05 -4.21 -9.93
CA ASP A 70 14.35 -2.87 -10.45
C ASP A 70 13.12 -2.10 -10.95
N ASP A 71 12.02 -2.78 -11.23
CA ASP A 71 10.81 -2.22 -11.84
C ASP A 71 9.58 -2.27 -10.91
N MET A 72 9.70 -2.81 -9.70
CA MET A 72 8.60 -3.04 -8.77
C MET A 72 8.97 -2.83 -7.30
N VAL A 73 8.02 -2.26 -6.58
CA VAL A 73 8.09 -1.95 -5.15
C VAL A 73 6.76 -2.32 -4.51
N CYS A 74 6.76 -2.70 -3.24
CA CYS A 74 5.52 -2.90 -2.51
C CYS A 74 5.49 -2.20 -1.15
N SER A 75 4.30 -1.88 -0.69
CA SER A 75 4.01 -1.49 0.69
C SER A 75 3.14 -2.56 1.36
N VAL A 76 3.32 -2.76 2.67
CA VAL A 76 2.65 -3.83 3.41
C VAL A 76 1.81 -3.29 4.58
N ALA A 77 0.69 -3.94 4.85
CA ALA A 77 -0.09 -3.74 6.07
C ALA A 77 -0.47 -5.10 6.68
N GLY A 78 -0.29 -5.25 7.99
CA GLY A 78 -0.55 -6.48 8.73
C GLY A 78 0.63 -6.89 9.61
N ILE A 79 0.86 -8.20 9.74
CA ILE A 79 1.92 -8.78 10.56
C ILE A 79 3.29 -8.62 9.86
N THR A 80 4.18 -7.81 10.44
CA THR A 80 5.51 -7.50 9.84
C THR A 80 6.38 -8.74 9.62
N SER A 81 6.34 -9.73 10.52
CA SER A 81 7.11 -10.97 10.35
C SER A 81 6.69 -11.76 9.12
N ASP A 82 5.38 -11.82 8.85
CA ASP A 82 4.84 -12.47 7.66
C ASP A 82 5.21 -11.67 6.41
N ALA A 83 5.18 -10.34 6.48
CA ALA A 83 5.57 -9.45 5.39
C ALA A 83 7.04 -9.67 4.98
N ASN A 84 7.95 -9.87 5.94
CA ASN A 84 9.36 -10.18 5.68
C ASN A 84 9.52 -11.51 4.90
N VAL A 85 8.73 -12.52 5.24
CA VAL A 85 8.74 -13.81 4.51
C VAL A 85 8.26 -13.61 3.07
N LEU A 86 7.13 -12.92 2.89
CA LEU A 86 6.52 -12.73 1.57
C LEU A 86 7.33 -11.82 0.65
N THR A 87 7.91 -10.74 1.18
CA THR A 87 8.77 -9.83 0.41
C THR A 87 10.07 -10.51 -0.04
N ASN A 88 10.66 -11.36 0.80
CA ASN A 88 11.80 -12.17 0.39
C ASN A 88 11.40 -13.19 -0.69
N LEU A 89 10.25 -13.83 -0.55
CA LEU A 89 9.74 -14.77 -1.57
C LEU A 89 9.48 -14.08 -2.91
N LEU A 90 8.87 -12.89 -2.90
CA LEU A 90 8.68 -12.06 -4.10
C LEU A 90 10.00 -11.77 -4.82
N ARG A 91 11.05 -11.39 -4.08
CA ARG A 91 12.40 -11.17 -4.65
C ARG A 91 12.93 -12.43 -5.33
N VAL A 92 12.78 -13.59 -4.68
CA VAL A 92 13.22 -14.88 -5.23
C VAL A 92 12.44 -15.24 -6.49
N ILE A 93 11.12 -15.04 -6.51
CA ILE A 93 10.26 -15.31 -7.67
C ILE A 93 10.69 -14.43 -8.85
N ALA A 94 10.84 -13.12 -8.62
CA ALA A 94 11.23 -12.17 -9.65
C ALA A 94 12.62 -12.49 -10.24
N GLN A 95 13.60 -12.81 -9.41
CA GLN A 95 14.95 -13.15 -9.86
C GLN A 95 14.99 -14.50 -10.59
N ARG A 96 14.17 -15.48 -10.17
CA ARG A 96 14.05 -16.77 -10.87
C ARG A 96 13.46 -16.58 -12.27
N TYR A 97 12.45 -15.72 -12.40
CA TYR A 97 11.90 -15.36 -13.70
C TYR A 97 12.98 -14.72 -14.59
N GLN A 98 13.68 -13.71 -14.08
CA GLN A 98 14.77 -13.04 -14.78
C GLN A 98 15.85 -14.02 -15.25
N LEU A 99 16.24 -14.98 -14.40
CA LEU A 99 17.23 -16.01 -14.73
C LEU A 99 16.76 -16.91 -15.87
N ASN A 100 15.49 -17.32 -15.86
CA ASN A 100 14.94 -18.27 -16.82
C ASN A 100 14.62 -17.64 -18.18
N TYR A 101 14.09 -16.41 -18.17
CA TYR A 101 13.57 -15.74 -19.38
C TYR A 101 14.49 -14.62 -19.89
N GLY A 102 15.49 -14.20 -19.11
CA GLY A 102 16.40 -13.12 -19.50
C GLY A 102 15.77 -11.73 -19.50
N GLU A 103 14.55 -11.57 -18.98
CA GLU A 103 13.83 -10.30 -18.92
C GLU A 103 13.07 -10.09 -17.61
N ALA A 104 12.71 -8.84 -17.34
CA ALA A 104 12.00 -8.46 -16.13
C ALA A 104 10.61 -9.09 -16.08
N MET A 105 10.24 -9.62 -14.91
CA MET A 105 8.95 -10.27 -14.71
C MET A 105 7.80 -9.26 -14.84
N PRO A 106 6.76 -9.53 -15.65
CA PRO A 106 5.57 -8.69 -15.72
C PRO A 106 4.89 -8.54 -14.35
N CYS A 107 4.32 -7.36 -14.08
CA CYS A 107 3.86 -7.00 -12.74
C CYS A 107 2.79 -7.97 -12.22
N GLU A 108 1.78 -8.24 -13.06
CA GLU A 108 0.68 -9.13 -12.71
C GLU A 108 1.14 -10.56 -12.41
N GLN A 109 2.12 -11.08 -13.16
CA GLN A 109 2.63 -12.44 -12.96
C GLN A 109 3.33 -12.60 -11.61
N LEU A 110 4.04 -11.56 -11.14
CA LEU A 110 4.69 -11.58 -9.84
C LEU A 110 3.64 -11.60 -8.71
N VAL A 111 2.59 -10.79 -8.85
CA VAL A 111 1.49 -10.72 -7.88
C VAL A 111 0.73 -12.05 -7.84
N SER A 112 0.36 -12.61 -9.00
CA SER A 112 -0.38 -13.86 -9.10
C SER A 112 0.38 -15.04 -8.49
N HIS A 113 1.69 -15.16 -8.76
CA HIS A 113 2.52 -16.20 -8.16
C HIS A 113 2.55 -16.15 -6.63
N LEU A 114 2.63 -14.95 -6.04
CA LEU A 114 2.57 -14.84 -4.58
C LEU A 114 1.17 -15.19 -4.05
N CYS A 115 0.14 -14.76 -4.77
CA CYS A 115 -1.25 -15.04 -4.44
C CYS A 115 -1.55 -16.55 -4.42
N ASP A 116 -0.99 -17.33 -5.33
CA ASP A 116 -1.07 -18.79 -5.30
C ASP A 116 -0.45 -19.38 -4.02
N VAL A 117 0.67 -18.82 -3.56
CA VAL A 117 1.30 -19.23 -2.29
C VAL A 117 0.43 -18.86 -1.09
N LYS A 118 -0.22 -17.69 -1.10
CA LYS A 118 -1.17 -17.31 -0.06
C LYS A 118 -2.39 -18.23 -0.05
N GLN A 119 -2.95 -18.52 -1.22
CA GLN A 119 -4.11 -19.39 -1.41
C GLN A 119 -3.83 -20.82 -0.92
N ALA A 120 -2.62 -21.33 -1.17
CA ALA A 120 -2.20 -22.64 -0.66
C ALA A 120 -2.37 -22.77 0.86
N TYR A 121 -2.05 -21.71 1.61
CA TYR A 121 -2.17 -21.66 3.08
C TYR A 121 -3.61 -21.56 3.58
N THR A 122 -4.58 -21.24 2.71
CA THR A 122 -6.01 -21.22 3.06
C THR A 122 -6.71 -22.54 2.75
N GLN A 123 -6.14 -23.35 1.85
CA GLN A 123 -6.75 -24.59 1.37
C GLN A 123 -6.13 -25.86 1.96
N TYR A 124 -4.81 -25.88 2.24
CA TYR A 124 -4.14 -27.09 2.71
C TYR A 124 -3.00 -26.82 3.70
N GLY A 125 -2.54 -27.89 4.35
CA GLY A 125 -1.39 -27.87 5.26
C GLY A 125 -1.69 -27.53 6.72
N GLY A 126 -2.92 -27.13 7.07
CA GLY A 126 -3.33 -26.87 8.46
C GLY A 126 -2.55 -25.74 9.14
N LYS A 127 -2.05 -24.79 8.35
CA LYS A 127 -1.31 -23.61 8.84
C LYS A 127 -2.25 -22.41 8.91
N ARG A 128 -1.91 -21.42 9.73
CA ARG A 128 -2.59 -20.12 9.67
C ARG A 128 -2.24 -19.40 8.35
N PRO A 129 -3.16 -18.62 7.76
CA PRO A 129 -2.84 -17.77 6.63
C PRO A 129 -1.84 -16.67 7.02
N PHE A 130 -1.22 -16.06 6.01
CA PHE A 130 -0.39 -14.88 6.20
C PHE A 130 -1.27 -13.68 6.53
N GLY A 131 -1.03 -13.03 7.66
CA GLY A 131 -1.82 -11.87 8.11
C GLY A 131 -1.39 -10.57 7.45
N VAL A 132 -1.25 -10.54 6.12
CA VAL A 132 -0.67 -9.40 5.39
C VAL A 132 -1.40 -9.11 4.07
N SER A 133 -1.82 -7.85 3.92
CA SER A 133 -2.17 -7.27 2.62
C SER A 133 -0.98 -6.47 2.07
N ILE A 134 -0.85 -6.48 0.74
CA ILE A 134 0.29 -5.85 0.06
C ILE A 134 -0.26 -4.99 -1.08
N LEU A 135 0.23 -3.75 -1.18
CA LEU A 135 0.11 -2.89 -2.36
C LEU A 135 1.39 -3.01 -3.19
N TYR A 136 1.26 -3.18 -4.49
CA TYR A 136 2.37 -3.29 -5.43
C TYR A 136 2.29 -2.12 -6.40
N MET A 137 3.38 -1.37 -6.53
CA MET A 137 3.56 -0.44 -7.65
C MET A 137 4.65 -0.98 -8.56
N GLY A 138 4.40 -0.96 -9.86
CA GLY A 138 5.37 -1.43 -10.84
C GLY A 138 5.16 -0.85 -12.22
N TRP A 139 6.17 -1.02 -13.07
CA TRP A 139 6.08 -0.74 -14.49
C TRP A 139 6.52 -1.96 -15.29
N ASP A 140 5.77 -2.30 -16.34
CA ASP A 140 6.25 -3.24 -17.35
C ASP A 140 5.93 -2.78 -18.77
N LYS A 141 6.53 -3.47 -19.74
CA LYS A 141 6.39 -3.17 -21.17
C LYS A 141 5.00 -3.48 -21.75
N HIS A 142 4.14 -4.20 -21.02
CA HIS A 142 2.85 -4.66 -21.54
C HIS A 142 1.72 -3.69 -21.18
N TYR A 143 1.67 -3.27 -19.91
CA TYR A 143 0.58 -2.43 -19.39
C TYR A 143 1.09 -1.12 -18.78
N GLY A 144 2.39 -0.87 -18.80
CA GLY A 144 2.98 0.34 -18.24
C GLY A 144 2.85 0.36 -16.72
N TYR A 145 2.49 1.51 -16.17
CA TYR A 145 2.31 1.72 -14.74
C TYR A 145 1.11 0.94 -14.21
N GLN A 146 1.34 0.11 -13.19
CA GLN A 146 0.33 -0.75 -12.59
C GLN A 146 0.36 -0.68 -11.05
N LEU A 147 -0.82 -0.58 -10.46
CA LEU A 147 -1.03 -0.69 -9.03
C LEU A 147 -1.92 -1.90 -8.73
N TYR A 148 -1.40 -2.84 -7.95
CA TYR A 148 -2.13 -4.02 -7.50
C TYR A 148 -2.30 -4.03 -5.98
N GLN A 149 -3.35 -4.69 -5.53
CA GLN A 149 -3.55 -5.03 -4.12
C GLN A 149 -3.77 -6.54 -4.00
N SER A 150 -3.16 -7.17 -3.00
CA SER A 150 -3.46 -8.55 -2.60
C SER A 150 -3.80 -8.63 -1.12
N ASP A 151 -4.59 -9.62 -0.74
CA ASP A 151 -5.03 -9.86 0.64
C ASP A 151 -4.66 -11.29 1.13
N PRO A 152 -4.92 -11.66 2.40
CA PRO A 152 -4.64 -12.99 2.96
C PRO A 152 -5.37 -14.17 2.32
N SER A 153 -6.46 -13.92 1.59
CA SER A 153 -7.23 -15.00 0.94
C SER A 153 -6.48 -15.60 -0.26
N GLY A 154 -5.49 -14.88 -0.78
CA GLY A 154 -4.84 -15.18 -2.05
C GLY A 154 -5.49 -14.45 -3.24
N ASN A 155 -6.52 -13.64 -3.01
CA ASN A 155 -7.05 -12.78 -4.06
C ASN A 155 -6.16 -11.55 -4.29
N TYR A 156 -6.19 -11.05 -5.53
CA TYR A 156 -5.61 -9.78 -5.91
C TYR A 156 -6.49 -9.05 -6.93
N GLY A 157 -6.28 -7.74 -7.06
CA GLY A 157 -6.93 -6.92 -8.07
C GLY A 157 -6.11 -5.70 -8.44
N GLY A 158 -6.27 -5.22 -9.67
CA GLY A 158 -5.68 -3.98 -10.17
C GLY A 158 -6.53 -2.77 -9.79
N TRP A 159 -5.88 -1.65 -9.44
CA TRP A 159 -6.53 -0.44 -8.94
C TRP A 159 -5.94 0.82 -9.56
N LYS A 160 -6.77 1.85 -9.76
CA LYS A 160 -6.26 3.21 -10.02
C LYS A 160 -5.84 3.91 -8.73
N ALA A 161 -6.59 3.70 -7.65
CA ALA A 161 -6.21 4.11 -6.32
C ALA A 161 -6.88 3.19 -5.31
N THR A 162 -6.16 2.84 -4.24
CA THR A 162 -6.70 2.01 -3.16
C THR A 162 -5.96 2.25 -1.85
N CYS A 163 -6.49 1.71 -0.76
CA CYS A 163 -5.92 1.82 0.58
C CYS A 163 -6.12 0.51 1.36
N ILE A 164 -5.12 0.13 2.13
CA ILE A 164 -5.13 -0.99 3.08
C ILE A 164 -4.74 -0.49 4.48
N GLY A 165 -5.06 -1.27 5.50
CA GLY A 165 -4.79 -0.90 6.89
C GLY A 165 -5.94 -0.13 7.54
N ASN A 166 -5.60 0.59 8.61
CA ASN A 166 -6.54 1.36 9.41
C ASN A 166 -7.24 2.44 8.58
N ASN A 167 -8.53 2.64 8.86
CA ASN A 167 -9.38 3.61 8.18
C ASN A 167 -9.40 3.49 6.64
N SER A 168 -9.09 2.32 6.09
CA SER A 168 -9.06 2.07 4.64
C SER A 168 -10.39 2.39 3.95
N ALA A 169 -11.53 2.08 4.56
CA ALA A 169 -12.84 2.41 4.01
C ALA A 169 -13.06 3.93 3.84
N ALA A 170 -12.65 4.73 4.84
CA ALA A 170 -12.72 6.18 4.77
C ALA A 170 -11.74 6.73 3.73
N ALA A 171 -10.52 6.19 3.68
CA ALA A 171 -9.50 6.57 2.69
C ALA A 171 -9.98 6.30 1.26
N VAL A 172 -10.54 5.11 0.99
CA VAL A 172 -11.09 4.76 -0.32
C VAL A 172 -12.27 5.67 -0.70
N SER A 173 -13.13 6.02 0.27
CA SER A 173 -14.22 6.98 0.03
C SER A 173 -13.69 8.36 -0.37
N ALA A 174 -12.67 8.87 0.35
CA ALA A 174 -12.01 10.13 0.03
C ALA A 174 -11.31 10.09 -1.33
N LEU A 175 -10.61 9.00 -1.65
CA LEU A 175 -9.98 8.80 -2.96
C LEU A 175 -11.00 8.82 -4.09
N LYS A 176 -12.15 8.14 -3.93
CA LYS A 176 -13.22 8.13 -4.95
C LYS A 176 -13.85 9.50 -5.18
N GLN A 177 -13.95 10.34 -4.16
CA GLN A 177 -14.52 11.69 -4.30
C GLN A 177 -13.58 12.65 -5.04
N GLU A 178 -12.27 12.46 -4.87
CA GLU A 178 -11.25 13.38 -5.37
C GLU A 178 -10.63 12.92 -6.70
N LEU A 179 -10.59 11.61 -6.97
CA LEU A 179 -10.26 11.11 -8.30
C LEU A 179 -11.44 11.35 -9.24
N SER A 180 -11.27 12.30 -10.17
CA SER A 180 -12.08 12.34 -11.39
C SER A 180 -11.78 11.14 -12.29
N ASP A 181 -12.64 10.87 -13.27
CA ASP A 181 -12.39 9.85 -14.30
C ASP A 181 -11.13 10.14 -15.16
N SER A 182 -10.59 11.36 -15.10
CA SER A 182 -9.39 11.78 -15.83
C SER A 182 -8.08 11.40 -15.11
N ASP A 183 -7.06 11.07 -15.89
CA ASP A 183 -5.75 10.67 -15.36
C ASP A 183 -5.04 11.86 -14.71
N ILE A 184 -4.72 11.70 -13.41
CA ILE A 184 -4.00 12.70 -12.63
C ILE A 184 -2.49 12.62 -12.87
N SER A 185 -1.80 13.73 -12.64
CA SER A 185 -0.33 13.77 -12.60
C SER A 185 0.23 13.26 -11.27
N LEU A 186 1.49 12.85 -11.25
CA LEU A 186 2.17 12.37 -10.04
C LEU A 186 2.20 13.43 -8.94
N VAL A 187 2.38 14.71 -9.30
CA VAL A 187 2.34 15.83 -8.35
C VAL A 187 0.96 15.95 -7.71
N GLN A 188 -0.11 15.82 -8.50
CA GLN A 188 -1.48 15.82 -7.97
C GLN A 188 -1.75 14.58 -7.11
N ALA A 189 -1.19 13.43 -7.47
CA ALA A 189 -1.29 12.21 -6.66
C ALA A 189 -0.60 12.38 -5.30
N GLN A 190 0.55 13.06 -5.24
CA GLN A 190 1.23 13.40 -3.98
C GLN A 190 0.38 14.33 -3.10
N ASP A 191 -0.15 15.41 -3.67
CA ASP A 191 -1.05 16.34 -2.96
C ASP A 191 -2.29 15.61 -2.42
N LEU A 192 -2.88 14.73 -3.24
CA LEU A 192 -4.04 13.92 -2.85
C LEU A 192 -3.72 12.92 -1.74
N ALA A 193 -2.55 12.27 -1.81
CA ALA A 193 -2.13 11.33 -0.77
C ALA A 193 -1.98 12.02 0.60
N VAL A 194 -1.38 13.22 0.64
CA VAL A 194 -1.29 14.03 1.88
C VAL A 194 -2.68 14.38 2.39
N LYS A 195 -3.58 14.84 1.50
CA LYS A 195 -4.97 15.18 1.85
C LYS A 195 -5.78 14.00 2.37
N VAL A 196 -5.56 12.80 1.85
CA VAL A 196 -6.25 11.59 2.33
C VAL A 196 -5.67 11.17 3.68
N LEU A 197 -4.34 11.14 3.82
CA LEU A 197 -3.67 10.76 5.07
C LEU A 197 -3.98 11.73 6.22
N SER A 198 -4.07 13.04 5.96
CA SER A 198 -4.47 14.02 6.98
C SER A 198 -5.88 13.80 7.51
N LYS A 199 -6.78 13.26 6.69
CA LYS A 199 -8.16 12.94 7.08
C LYS A 199 -8.32 11.57 7.75
N THR A 200 -7.44 10.62 7.42
CA THR A 200 -7.58 9.22 7.87
C THR A 200 -6.72 8.88 9.08
N LEU A 201 -5.65 9.62 9.32
CA LEU A 201 -4.80 9.44 10.49
C LEU A 201 -5.39 10.24 11.67
N ASP A 202 -5.51 9.58 12.81
CA ASP A 202 -6.04 10.19 14.05
C ASP A 202 -5.00 11.12 14.70
N MET A 203 -4.65 12.20 14.02
CA MET A 203 -3.66 13.18 14.47
C MET A 203 -4.05 14.60 14.09
N THR A 204 -3.70 15.53 14.96
CA THR A 204 -3.98 16.97 14.77
C THR A 204 -3.12 17.59 13.68
N LYS A 205 -1.90 17.08 13.48
CA LYS A 205 -0.98 17.52 12.44
C LYS A 205 -0.19 16.36 11.88
N LEU A 206 -0.03 16.39 10.56
CA LEU A 206 0.77 15.45 9.81
C LEU A 206 2.24 15.84 9.87
N THR A 207 3.15 14.88 10.04
CA THR A 207 4.60 15.13 10.06
C THR A 207 5.33 14.14 9.17
N SER A 208 6.48 14.54 8.62
CA SER A 208 7.34 13.64 7.83
C SER A 208 7.89 12.44 8.61
N GLU A 209 7.90 12.49 9.95
CA GLU A 209 8.27 11.34 10.79
C GLU A 209 7.21 10.22 10.75
N LYS A 210 5.96 10.57 10.44
CA LYS A 210 4.77 9.70 10.55
C LYS A 210 4.32 9.12 9.22
N ILE A 211 4.84 9.62 8.11
CA ILE A 211 4.52 9.13 6.79
C ILE A 211 5.80 8.84 6.03
N GLU A 212 5.75 7.78 5.25
CA GLU A 212 6.73 7.48 4.24
C GLU A 212 6.06 7.49 2.86
N MET A 213 6.74 8.07 1.86
CA MET A 213 6.26 8.14 0.49
C MET A 213 7.31 7.64 -0.47
N ALA A 214 6.92 6.79 -1.41
CA ALA A 214 7.77 6.35 -2.50
C ALA A 214 7.07 6.55 -3.83
N VAL A 215 7.82 7.07 -4.80
CA VAL A 215 7.37 7.23 -6.17
C VAL A 215 8.14 6.31 -7.11
N LEU A 216 7.45 5.85 -8.14
CA LEU A 216 8.00 5.09 -9.25
C LEU A 216 7.71 5.84 -10.54
N THR A 217 8.77 6.24 -11.24
CA THR A 217 8.72 6.97 -12.51
C THR A 217 9.59 6.29 -13.57
N ARG A 218 9.50 6.77 -14.81
CA ARG A 218 10.32 6.31 -15.94
C ARG A 218 11.14 7.48 -16.46
N GLU A 219 12.46 7.35 -16.35
CA GLU A 219 13.43 8.32 -16.87
C GLU A 219 14.37 7.61 -17.83
N ASN A 220 14.52 8.12 -19.05
CA ASN A 220 15.39 7.53 -20.08
C ASN A 220 15.14 6.03 -20.31
N ASN A 221 13.87 5.61 -20.33
CA ASN A 221 13.45 4.20 -20.44
C ASN A 221 13.99 3.28 -19.32
N LYS A 222 14.31 3.83 -18.16
CA LYS A 222 14.62 3.09 -16.94
C LYS A 222 13.67 3.48 -15.83
N THR A 223 13.33 2.50 -15.00
CA THR A 223 12.47 2.72 -13.85
C THR A 223 13.30 3.35 -12.74
N VAL A 224 12.81 4.47 -12.20
CA VAL A 224 13.43 5.20 -11.10
C VAL A 224 12.50 5.10 -9.91
N ILE A 225 13.00 4.50 -8.85
CA ILE A 225 12.31 4.37 -7.57
C ILE A 225 12.94 5.36 -6.62
N LYS A 226 12.14 6.29 -6.09
CA LYS A 226 12.60 7.27 -5.12
C LYS A 226 11.70 7.26 -3.90
N ILE A 227 12.29 6.98 -2.75
CA ILE A 227 11.68 7.27 -1.45
C ILE A 227 11.94 8.74 -1.16
N LEU A 228 10.86 9.49 -0.87
CA LEU A 228 10.95 10.92 -0.61
C LEU A 228 11.65 11.16 0.72
N SER A 229 12.54 12.14 0.74
CA SER A 229 13.21 12.59 1.97
C SER A 229 12.22 13.32 2.88
N SER A 230 12.53 13.39 4.18
CA SER A 230 11.70 14.13 5.14
C SER A 230 11.43 15.56 4.71
N ALA A 231 12.43 16.25 4.15
CA ALA A 231 12.28 17.63 3.67
C ALA A 231 11.30 17.75 2.49
N GLU A 232 11.27 16.77 1.58
CA GLU A 232 10.31 16.75 0.47
C GLU A 232 8.89 16.48 0.97
N VAL A 233 8.74 15.54 1.90
CA VAL A 233 7.45 15.24 2.54
C VAL A 233 6.94 16.45 3.33
N ASP A 234 7.79 17.12 4.11
CA ASP A 234 7.44 18.33 4.85
C ASP A 234 7.03 19.48 3.91
N GLY A 235 7.67 19.59 2.74
CA GLY A 235 7.27 20.54 1.71
C GLY A 235 5.86 20.28 1.17
N LEU A 236 5.50 19.01 0.94
CA LEU A 236 4.15 18.62 0.52
C LEU A 236 3.11 18.88 1.61
N ILE A 237 3.44 18.59 2.87
CA ILE A 237 2.57 18.87 4.02
C ILE A 237 2.33 20.38 4.17
N ALA A 238 3.39 21.20 4.14
CA ALA A 238 3.26 22.65 4.26
C ALA A 238 2.43 23.26 3.11
N LYS A 239 2.59 22.75 1.88
CA LYS A 239 1.77 23.14 0.73
C LYS A 239 0.29 22.81 0.96
N TYR A 240 -0.01 21.61 1.49
CA TYR A 240 -1.37 21.21 1.83
C TYR A 240 -1.98 22.09 2.94
N GLU A 241 -1.26 22.32 4.04
CA GLU A 241 -1.73 23.16 5.15
C GLU A 241 -2.06 24.59 4.69
N LYS A 242 -1.21 25.16 3.81
CA LYS A 242 -1.46 26.49 3.24
C LYS A 242 -2.73 26.51 2.38
N ALA A 243 -2.91 25.52 1.52
CA ALA A 243 -4.09 25.41 0.65
C ALA A 243 -5.39 25.22 1.46
N GLU A 244 -5.32 24.47 2.56
CA GLU A 244 -6.46 24.27 3.46
C GLU A 244 -6.83 25.56 4.19
N ALA A 245 -5.85 26.29 4.73
CA ALA A 245 -6.07 27.58 5.39
C ALA A 245 -6.69 28.63 4.44
N GLU A 246 -6.22 28.69 3.18
CA GLU A 246 -6.80 29.55 2.14
C GLU A 246 -8.25 29.15 1.81
N ALA A 247 -8.54 27.85 1.71
CA ALA A 247 -9.89 27.35 1.45
C ALA A 247 -10.86 27.62 2.62
N GLU A 248 -10.40 27.54 3.86
CA GLU A 248 -11.18 27.90 5.04
C GLU A 248 -11.45 29.41 5.11
N ALA A 249 -10.45 30.25 4.84
CA ALA A 249 -10.62 31.70 4.79
C ALA A 249 -11.65 32.10 3.73
N ALA A 250 -11.56 31.53 2.53
CA ALA A 250 -12.51 31.77 1.44
C ALA A 250 -13.94 31.29 1.79
N LYS A 251 -14.09 30.19 2.55
CA LYS A 251 -15.41 29.75 3.05
C LYS A 251 -15.97 30.73 4.06
N LYS A 252 -15.16 31.24 4.99
CA LYS A 252 -15.58 32.23 5.99
C LYS A 252 -16.01 33.56 5.36
N GLU A 253 -15.29 34.03 4.34
CA GLU A 253 -15.68 35.22 3.58
C GLU A 253 -17.01 35.05 2.83
N LYS A 254 -17.23 33.88 2.21
CA LYS A 254 -18.51 33.57 1.53
C LYS A 254 -19.70 33.43 2.47
N LEU A 255 -19.49 33.00 3.72
CA LEU A 255 -20.54 32.98 4.75
C LEU A 255 -20.81 34.39 5.31
N GLY A 256 -19.77 35.21 5.48
CA GLY A 256 -19.90 36.60 5.95
C GLY A 256 -20.63 37.52 4.96
N GLN A 257 -20.53 37.27 3.65
CA GLN A 257 -21.25 38.03 2.61
C GLN A 257 -22.71 37.61 2.39
N LYS A 258 -23.17 36.51 3.02
CA LYS A 258 -24.56 36.04 2.98
C LYS A 258 -25.38 36.42 4.23
N SER A 259 -24.77 37.19 5.14
CA SER A 259 -25.38 37.75 6.35
C SER A 259 -25.64 39.24 6.14
#